data_AF-A0A1A8G102-F1
#
_entry.id   AF-A0A1A8G102-F1
#
_cell.length_a   1.000
_cell.length_b   1.000
_cell.length_c   1.000
_cell.angle_alpha   90.00
_cell.angle_beta   90.00
_cell.angle_gamma   90.00
#
_symmetry.space_group_name_H-M   'P 1'
#
loop_
_entity.id
_entity.type
_entity.pdbx_description
1 polymer ?
#
loop_
_entity_poly.entity_id
_entity_poly.type
_entity_poly.pdbx_seq_one_letter_code
_entity_poly.pdbx_strand_id
1 'polypeptide(L)'
;HMAGKVARAYSSLRLKESVCPRLTRAFKLQFYFVPVKRDQSGGPGTRRASSPLVQVGSPKAAAVPCDNNHAASGNSTNDIAHLLGMLDPWYERNTLSLLKLPTNVVCQQTSKTESESYDSSYEQRLPILADLVLYYCRYATRQSLIQLYHAELTLASGEKRTEVFIHSLELGHTAGTRAIKAMGAASKRFGIDGDREAVPLNLEMVYNRVVISGRSQWIKENKVCTSVNLIKACKNPEELDSKMECLQLTMTEVLKRQNGKSKKSYNQQLTMTEVKVDKVHVSGTGNTTFAVCLDQDEKKILQSVARCEIKVCYKPDSSADWHLRKLPTSAQIQPLNPTFCSLLCLPIVTFSGALP
;
A
#
# COMPACT_ATOMS: atom_id res chain seq x y z
N HIS A 1 -3.76 3.15 -1.46
CA HIS A 1 -5.13 3.69 -1.73
C HIS A 1 -5.86 3.02 -2.92
N MET A 2 -5.37 3.12 -4.19
CA MET A 2 -6.10 2.51 -5.33
C MET A 2 -5.91 1.00 -5.45
N ALA A 3 -4.69 0.50 -5.28
CA ALA A 3 -4.41 -0.93 -5.29
C ALA A 3 -5.28 -1.68 -4.27
N GLY A 4 -5.34 -1.20 -3.02
CA GLY A 4 -6.21 -1.76 -1.98
C GLY A 4 -7.69 -1.83 -2.38
N LYS A 5 -8.21 -0.83 -3.10
CA LYS A 5 -9.58 -0.87 -3.66
C LYS A 5 -9.75 -1.96 -4.69
N VAL A 6 -8.78 -2.10 -5.60
CA VAL A 6 -8.77 -3.15 -6.61
C VAL A 6 -8.68 -4.53 -5.94
N ALA A 7 -7.83 -4.72 -4.94
CA ALA A 7 -7.75 -5.98 -4.20
C ALA A 7 -9.05 -6.35 -3.47
N ARG A 8 -9.71 -5.38 -2.83
CA ARG A 8 -11.03 -5.60 -2.22
C ARG A 8 -12.08 -6.00 -3.25
N ALA A 9 -12.14 -5.30 -4.38
CA ALA A 9 -13.05 -5.63 -5.46
C ALA A 9 -12.75 -7.01 -6.06
N TYR A 10 -11.48 -7.33 -6.26
CA TYR A 10 -11.02 -8.62 -6.76
C TYR A 10 -11.34 -9.76 -5.78
N SER A 11 -11.10 -9.57 -4.48
CA SER A 11 -11.45 -10.56 -3.46
C SER A 11 -12.97 -10.80 -3.42
N SER A 12 -13.78 -9.74 -3.49
CA SER A 12 -15.23 -9.86 -3.58
C SER A 12 -15.67 -10.58 -4.86
N LEU A 13 -15.04 -10.28 -6.00
CA LEU A 13 -15.31 -10.97 -7.26
C LEU A 13 -15.01 -12.47 -7.15
N ARG A 14 -13.86 -12.85 -6.58
CA ARG A 14 -13.49 -14.26 -6.38
C ARG A 14 -14.42 -15.00 -5.44
N LEU A 15 -14.87 -14.36 -4.37
CA LEU A 15 -15.86 -14.94 -3.46
C LEU A 15 -17.22 -15.12 -4.13
N LYS A 16 -17.67 -14.16 -4.95
CA LYS A 16 -18.91 -14.31 -5.72
C LYS A 16 -18.78 -15.37 -6.80
N GLU A 17 -17.61 -15.49 -7.41
CA GLU A 17 -17.32 -16.48 -8.44
C GLU A 17 -17.30 -17.91 -7.88
N SER A 18 -16.83 -18.13 -6.65
CA SER A 18 -16.92 -19.45 -6.01
C SER A 18 -18.36 -19.88 -5.73
N VAL A 19 -19.28 -18.92 -5.56
CA VAL A 19 -20.71 -19.20 -5.43
C VAL A 19 -21.40 -19.34 -6.80
N CYS A 20 -20.96 -18.56 -7.79
CA CYS A 20 -21.50 -18.55 -9.15
C CYS A 20 -20.36 -18.49 -10.19
N PRO A 21 -19.90 -19.63 -10.74
CA PRO A 21 -18.69 -19.73 -11.58
C PRO A 21 -18.87 -19.21 -13.02
N ARG A 22 -19.78 -18.25 -13.22
CA ARG A 22 -20.10 -17.65 -14.53
C ARG A 22 -19.64 -16.20 -14.66
N LEU A 23 -19.25 -15.56 -13.54
CA LEU A 23 -18.99 -14.12 -13.49
C LEU A 23 -17.82 -13.68 -14.37
N THR A 24 -16.74 -14.47 -14.49
CA THR A 24 -15.59 -14.12 -15.34
C THR A 24 -15.50 -14.95 -16.63
N ARG A 25 -16.47 -15.83 -16.90
CA ARG A 25 -16.43 -16.74 -18.05
C ARG A 25 -16.34 -16.01 -19.40
N ALA A 26 -16.92 -14.82 -19.50
CA ALA A 26 -16.94 -14.01 -20.72
C ALA A 26 -15.86 -12.91 -20.78
N PHE A 27 -15.09 -12.70 -19.71
CA PHE A 27 -14.17 -11.56 -19.60
C PHE A 27 -12.79 -12.01 -19.11
N LYS A 28 -11.76 -11.72 -19.89
CA LYS A 28 -10.37 -11.88 -19.45
C LYS A 28 -9.91 -10.60 -18.77
N LEU A 29 -9.90 -10.60 -17.43
CA LEU A 29 -9.39 -9.47 -16.64
C LEU A 29 -7.87 -9.53 -16.53
N GLN A 30 -7.21 -8.40 -16.82
CA GLN A 30 -5.78 -8.19 -16.64
C GLN A 30 -5.60 -6.89 -15.85
N PHE A 31 -4.76 -6.94 -14.81
CA PHE A 31 -4.46 -5.77 -13.98
C PHE A 31 -3.05 -5.31 -14.28
N TYR A 32 -2.90 -4.02 -14.62
CA TYR A 32 -1.61 -3.37 -14.81
C TYR A 32 -1.48 -2.30 -13.76
N PHE A 33 -0.26 -2.09 -13.27
CA PHE A 33 0.00 -1.12 -12.21
C PHE A 33 1.03 -0.11 -12.70
N VAL A 34 0.65 1.16 -12.78
CA VAL A 34 1.55 2.24 -13.22
C VAL A 34 1.59 3.29 -12.11
N PRO A 35 2.74 3.52 -11.47
CA PRO A 35 2.84 4.43 -10.36
C PRO A 35 2.93 5.86 -10.90
N VAL A 36 2.20 6.77 -10.27
CA VAL A 36 2.22 8.19 -10.63
C VAL A 36 2.53 8.99 -9.37
N LYS A 37 3.53 9.86 -9.45
CA LYS A 37 3.85 10.80 -8.37
C LYS A 37 2.69 11.77 -8.23
N ARG A 38 2.16 11.93 -7.02
CA ARG A 38 1.26 13.07 -6.74
C ARG A 38 2.12 14.28 -6.42
N ASP A 39 1.82 15.39 -7.08
CA ASP A 39 2.39 16.67 -6.70
C ASP A 39 1.91 17.03 -5.29
N GLN A 40 2.86 17.21 -4.37
CA GLN A 40 2.59 17.58 -2.99
C GLN A 40 2.13 19.06 -2.86
N SER A 41 2.06 19.80 -3.97
CA SER A 41 1.69 21.21 -4.02
C SER A 41 0.20 21.49 -4.25
N GLY A 42 -0.66 20.47 -4.27
CA GLY A 42 -2.10 20.64 -4.52
C GLY A 42 -2.95 20.88 -3.26
N GLY A 43 -2.82 22.03 -2.62
CA GLY A 43 -3.96 22.58 -1.87
C GLY A 43 -5.14 22.83 -2.84
N PRO A 44 -6.41 22.73 -2.43
CA PRO A 44 -7.52 22.94 -3.34
C PRO A 44 -7.62 24.43 -3.69
N GLY A 45 -7.04 24.80 -4.82
CA GLY A 45 -7.00 26.18 -5.29
C GLY A 45 -6.55 26.27 -6.75
N THR A 46 -7.51 26.14 -7.66
CA THR A 46 -7.53 26.78 -8.98
C THR A 46 -6.38 26.51 -9.96
N ARG A 47 -6.73 25.73 -10.98
CA ARG A 47 -6.35 25.95 -12.38
C ARG A 47 -6.22 27.45 -12.68
N ARG A 48 -5.07 27.87 -13.22
CA ARG A 48 -5.03 28.91 -14.26
C ARG A 48 -3.89 28.63 -15.22
N ALA A 49 -4.26 28.77 -16.49
CA ALA A 49 -3.42 28.61 -17.65
C ALA A 49 -2.26 29.62 -17.67
N SER A 50 -1.26 29.23 -18.42
CA SER A 50 -0.03 29.92 -18.78
C SER A 50 -0.23 31.36 -19.24
N SER A 51 0.65 32.26 -18.79
CA SER A 51 1.10 33.44 -19.56
C SER A 51 2.50 33.83 -19.07
N PRO A 52 3.49 34.05 -19.96
CA PRO A 52 4.83 34.45 -19.55
C PRO A 52 4.87 35.97 -19.39
N LEU A 53 5.24 36.45 -18.21
CA LEU A 53 5.65 37.82 -18.01
C LEU A 53 7.06 37.82 -17.41
N VAL A 54 7.97 38.31 -18.25
CA VAL A 54 9.36 38.60 -17.95
C VAL A 54 9.41 39.61 -16.80
N GLN A 55 10.11 39.27 -15.71
CA GLN A 55 10.63 40.30 -14.81
C GLN A 55 12.02 39.91 -14.30
N VAL A 56 12.96 40.78 -14.69
CA VAL A 56 14.36 40.85 -14.31
C VAL A 56 14.48 41.35 -12.87
N GLY A 57 15.43 40.80 -12.09
CA GLY A 57 16.08 41.58 -11.02
C GLY A 57 16.35 40.89 -9.68
N SER A 58 17.62 40.52 -9.50
CA SER A 58 18.41 40.53 -8.25
C SER A 58 18.54 39.23 -7.40
N PRO A 59 19.78 38.81 -7.07
CA PRO A 59 20.06 37.58 -6.33
C PRO A 59 20.14 37.85 -4.82
N LYS A 60 19.55 36.96 -4.00
CA LYS A 60 19.84 36.96 -2.56
C LYS A 60 19.94 35.54 -2.00
N ALA A 61 21.18 35.22 -1.63
CA ALA A 61 21.65 34.26 -0.63
C ALA A 61 21.13 32.82 -0.70
N ALA A 62 22.03 31.93 -1.09
CA ALA A 62 21.94 30.49 -0.90
C ALA A 62 21.69 30.14 0.57
N ALA A 63 20.59 29.44 0.82
CA ALA A 63 20.41 28.62 2.02
C ALA A 63 20.37 27.17 1.55
N VAL A 64 21.44 26.45 1.84
CA VAL A 64 21.56 25.00 1.69
C VAL A 64 20.57 24.35 2.66
N PRO A 65 19.64 23.47 2.24
CA PRO A 65 19.02 22.54 3.16
C PRO A 65 19.91 21.31 3.22
N CYS A 66 20.70 21.23 4.30
CA CYS A 66 21.30 19.97 4.73
C CYS A 66 20.20 18.95 5.03
N ASP A 67 20.49 17.72 4.66
CA ASP A 67 19.75 16.51 5.02
C ASP A 67 19.35 16.51 6.49
N ASN A 68 18.07 16.26 6.74
CA ASN A 68 17.65 15.65 7.99
C ASN A 68 16.35 14.88 7.77
N ASN A 69 16.52 13.56 7.66
CA ASN A 69 15.64 12.47 8.08
C ASN A 69 14.32 12.91 8.74
N HIS A 70 13.36 13.30 7.92
CA HIS A 70 11.96 13.03 8.22
C HIS A 70 11.60 11.78 7.44
N ALA A 71 11.20 10.72 8.16
CA ALA A 71 10.55 9.55 7.60
C ALA A 71 9.36 10.04 6.76
N ALA A 72 9.62 10.25 5.47
CA ALA A 72 8.67 10.80 4.53
C ALA A 72 7.51 9.82 4.48
N SER A 73 6.30 10.34 4.67
CA SER A 73 5.05 9.62 4.55
C SER A 73 4.99 8.88 3.20
N GLY A 74 5.47 7.64 3.18
CA GLY A 74 5.47 6.77 2.01
C GLY A 74 4.03 6.43 1.67
N ASN A 75 3.61 6.78 0.46
CA ASN A 75 2.31 6.38 -0.04
C ASN A 75 2.36 4.86 -0.31
N SER A 76 1.48 4.08 0.31
CA SER A 76 1.29 2.63 0.09
C SER A 76 1.32 2.18 -1.38
N THR A 77 0.91 3.07 -2.29
CA THR A 77 0.94 2.85 -3.74
C THR A 77 2.37 2.77 -4.28
N ASN A 78 3.28 3.59 -3.76
CA ASN A 78 4.70 3.56 -4.13
C ASN A 78 5.35 2.28 -3.60
N ASP A 79 5.00 1.83 -2.40
CA ASP A 79 5.57 0.61 -1.81
C ASP A 79 5.20 -0.64 -2.63
N ILE A 80 3.97 -0.70 -3.16
CA ILE A 80 3.56 -1.74 -4.11
C ILE A 80 4.35 -1.64 -5.42
N ALA A 81 4.64 -0.42 -5.89
CA ALA A 81 5.47 -0.21 -7.07
C ALA A 81 6.91 -0.73 -6.85
N HIS A 82 7.49 -0.45 -5.68
CA HIS A 82 8.80 -0.96 -5.30
C HIS A 82 8.81 -2.48 -5.20
N LEU A 83 7.77 -3.09 -4.60
CA LEU A 83 7.60 -4.55 -4.59
C LEU A 83 7.58 -5.14 -6.01
N LEU A 84 6.84 -4.54 -6.93
CA LEU A 84 6.81 -4.97 -8.32
C LEU A 84 8.15 -4.78 -9.03
N GLY A 85 8.89 -3.72 -8.69
CA GLY A 85 10.26 -3.51 -9.18
C GLY A 85 11.24 -4.59 -8.71
N MET A 86 11.12 -5.05 -7.47
CA MET A 86 11.92 -6.18 -6.98
C MET A 86 11.57 -7.49 -7.68
N LEU A 87 10.31 -7.67 -8.09
CA LEU A 87 9.84 -8.87 -8.77
C LEU A 87 10.22 -8.89 -10.25
N ASP A 88 10.18 -7.74 -10.94
CA ASP A 88 10.41 -7.63 -12.38
C ASP A 88 11.39 -6.48 -12.72
N PRO A 89 12.61 -6.79 -13.21
CA PRO A 89 13.60 -5.77 -13.59
C PRO A 89 13.15 -4.84 -14.71
N TRP A 90 12.31 -5.32 -15.65
CA TRP A 90 11.75 -4.46 -16.69
C TRP A 90 10.80 -3.44 -16.05
N TYR A 91 9.96 -3.88 -15.12
CA TYR A 91 9.06 -2.99 -14.38
C TYR A 91 9.86 -1.95 -13.60
N GLU A 92 10.91 -2.36 -12.90
CA GLU A 92 11.79 -1.48 -12.13
C GLU A 92 12.38 -0.37 -12.99
N ARG A 93 12.96 -0.73 -14.14
CA ARG A 93 13.69 0.19 -15.01
C ARG A 93 12.77 1.11 -15.81
N ASN A 94 11.61 0.63 -16.24
CA ASN A 94 10.75 1.36 -17.18
C ASN A 94 9.51 1.98 -16.53
N THR A 95 8.89 1.29 -15.56
CA THR A 95 7.62 1.73 -14.97
C THR A 95 7.82 2.40 -13.62
N LEU A 96 8.61 1.80 -12.73
CA LEU A 96 8.90 2.38 -11.41
C LEU A 96 9.76 3.66 -11.53
N SER A 97 10.68 3.71 -12.48
CA SER A 97 11.53 4.88 -12.75
C SER A 97 10.74 6.15 -13.08
N LEU A 98 9.50 6.03 -13.56
CA LEU A 98 8.61 7.18 -13.77
C LEU A 98 8.36 7.99 -12.49
N LEU A 99 8.42 7.37 -11.31
CA LEU A 99 8.29 8.09 -10.03
C LEU A 99 9.43 9.10 -9.79
N LYS A 100 10.58 8.90 -10.45
CA LYS A 100 11.73 9.82 -10.37
C LYS A 100 11.54 11.05 -11.25
N LEU A 101 10.63 10.99 -12.22
CA LEU A 101 10.38 12.07 -13.17
C LEU A 101 9.22 12.97 -12.67
N PRO A 102 9.30 14.30 -12.92
CA PRO A 102 8.19 15.21 -12.68
C PRO A 102 6.95 14.86 -13.53
N THR A 103 5.75 15.03 -12.96
CA THR A 103 4.46 14.73 -13.62
C THR A 103 4.28 15.50 -14.92
N ASN A 104 4.70 16.77 -14.95
CA ASN A 104 4.65 17.60 -16.14
C ASN A 104 5.52 17.02 -17.27
N VAL A 105 6.71 16.46 -16.97
CA VAL A 105 7.58 15.85 -17.98
C VAL A 105 6.97 14.56 -18.53
N VAL A 106 6.44 13.72 -17.65
CA VAL A 106 5.88 12.40 -17.99
C VAL A 106 4.59 12.52 -18.82
N CYS A 107 3.80 13.56 -18.55
CA CYS A 107 2.52 13.83 -19.23
C CYS A 107 2.63 14.87 -20.37
N GLN A 108 3.79 15.50 -20.59
CA GLN A 108 3.96 16.48 -21.65
C GLN A 108 3.97 15.79 -23.01
N GLN A 109 3.20 16.35 -23.94
CA GLN A 109 3.22 15.94 -25.33
C GLN A 109 4.54 16.40 -25.96
N THR A 110 5.28 15.46 -26.56
CA THR A 110 6.56 15.80 -27.19
C THR A 110 6.30 16.39 -28.58
N SER A 111 6.24 17.72 -28.70
CA SER A 111 6.20 18.37 -30.01
C SER A 111 7.58 18.30 -30.68
N LYS A 112 7.61 18.03 -31.98
CA LYS A 112 8.83 17.89 -32.78
C LYS A 112 9.73 19.12 -32.70
N THR A 113 11.03 18.83 -32.70
CA THR A 113 12.14 19.68 -33.13
C THR A 113 11.78 20.52 -34.35
N GLU A 114 12.19 21.78 -34.34
CA GLU A 114 12.18 22.70 -35.48
C GLU A 114 12.77 21.99 -36.71
N SER A 115 11.92 21.62 -37.67
CA SER A 115 12.34 21.15 -38.98
C SER A 115 11.28 21.59 -39.98
N GLU A 116 11.56 22.70 -40.64
CA GLU A 116 10.78 23.25 -41.74
C GLU A 116 10.87 22.32 -42.96
N SER A 117 10.11 21.24 -42.96
CA SER A 117 9.69 20.47 -44.15
C SER A 117 9.23 19.08 -43.72
N TYR A 118 8.00 18.92 -43.25
CA TYR A 118 7.34 17.62 -43.39
C TYR A 118 5.82 17.76 -43.29
N ASP A 119 5.16 16.96 -44.11
CA ASP A 119 3.72 16.93 -44.34
C ASP A 119 2.90 16.82 -43.04
N SER A 120 1.80 17.57 -42.99
CA SER A 120 1.17 18.06 -41.75
C SER A 120 0.04 17.18 -41.20
N SER A 121 0.05 15.86 -41.44
CA SER A 121 -1.17 15.06 -41.20
C SER A 121 -1.10 13.88 -40.20
N TYR A 122 0.01 13.54 -39.51
CA TYR A 122 -0.06 12.36 -38.60
C TYR A 122 0.91 12.20 -37.41
N GLU A 123 1.92 13.03 -37.15
CA GLU A 123 2.85 12.73 -36.04
C GLU A 123 2.64 13.58 -34.79
N GLN A 124 1.46 13.44 -34.18
CA GLN A 124 1.28 13.85 -32.80
C GLN A 124 1.89 12.78 -31.88
N ARG A 125 3.17 12.93 -31.50
CA ARG A 125 3.83 11.98 -30.57
C ARG A 125 3.08 11.96 -29.25
N LEU A 126 2.84 10.76 -28.71
CA LEU A 126 2.18 10.62 -27.44
C LEU A 126 3.11 11.06 -26.30
N PRO A 127 2.56 11.45 -25.13
CA PRO A 127 3.38 11.62 -23.93
C PRO A 127 4.09 10.31 -23.55
N ILE A 128 5.25 10.42 -22.90
CA ILE A 128 6.05 9.27 -22.44
C ILE A 128 5.20 8.28 -21.64
N LEU A 129 4.31 8.79 -20.78
CA LEU A 129 3.39 7.94 -20.01
C LEU A 129 2.47 7.12 -20.90
N ALA A 130 1.89 7.74 -21.92
CA ALA A 130 0.92 7.08 -22.80
C ALA A 130 1.63 6.02 -23.66
N ASP A 131 2.80 6.32 -24.21
CA ASP A 131 3.62 5.35 -24.94
C ASP A 131 4.00 4.16 -24.05
N LEU A 132 4.48 4.42 -22.82
CA LEU A 132 4.81 3.37 -21.87
C LEU A 132 3.57 2.52 -21.53
N VAL A 133 2.43 3.13 -21.21
CA VAL A 133 1.20 2.42 -20.85
C VAL A 133 0.73 1.53 -21.99
N LEU A 134 0.74 2.04 -23.23
CA LEU A 134 0.37 1.25 -24.41
C LEU A 134 1.31 0.09 -24.64
N TYR A 135 2.63 0.33 -24.55
CA TYR A 135 3.63 -0.72 -24.67
C TYR A 135 3.46 -1.78 -23.56
N TYR A 136 3.28 -1.33 -22.33
CA TYR A 136 3.11 -2.19 -21.17
C TYR A 136 1.86 -3.08 -21.31
N CYS A 137 0.71 -2.50 -21.65
CA CYS A 137 -0.52 -3.25 -21.82
C CYS A 137 -0.45 -4.24 -22.99
N ARG A 138 0.24 -3.89 -24.07
CA ARG A 138 0.34 -4.72 -25.28
C ARG A 138 1.28 -5.91 -25.13
N TYR A 139 2.41 -5.73 -24.44
CA TYR A 139 3.51 -6.71 -24.48
C TYR A 139 3.76 -7.43 -23.15
N ALA A 140 3.32 -6.90 -22.00
CA ALA A 140 3.42 -7.65 -20.76
C ALA A 140 2.44 -8.82 -20.73
N THR A 141 2.96 -10.01 -20.42
CA THR A 141 2.22 -11.27 -20.48
C THR A 141 2.41 -12.16 -19.25
N ARG A 142 3.41 -11.87 -18.41
CA ARG A 142 3.69 -12.62 -17.17
C ARG A 142 2.86 -12.05 -16.03
N GLN A 143 2.61 -12.83 -14.98
CA GLN A 143 1.86 -12.39 -13.81
C GLN A 143 2.75 -12.40 -12.58
N SER A 144 2.85 -11.26 -11.92
CA SER A 144 3.36 -11.11 -10.56
C SER A 144 2.19 -11.20 -9.58
N LEU A 145 2.23 -12.19 -8.69
CA LEU A 145 1.17 -12.43 -7.71
C LEU A 145 1.46 -11.67 -6.43
N ILE A 146 0.57 -10.73 -6.05
CA ILE A 146 0.70 -10.01 -4.79
C ILE A 146 -0.25 -10.60 -3.75
N GLN A 147 0.28 -11.15 -2.66
CA GLN A 147 -0.53 -11.71 -1.58
C GLN A 147 -1.49 -10.68 -0.97
N LEU A 148 -2.71 -11.13 -0.71
CA LEU A 148 -3.73 -10.37 0.01
C LEU A 148 -3.82 -10.81 1.47
N TYR A 149 -4.15 -9.87 2.33
CA TYR A 149 -4.41 -10.12 3.75
C TYR A 149 -5.84 -9.73 4.11
N HIS A 150 -6.43 -10.53 4.99
CA HIS A 150 -7.76 -10.34 5.54
C HIS A 150 -7.63 -9.79 6.95
N ALA A 151 -8.41 -8.76 7.27
CA ALA A 151 -8.57 -8.20 8.60
C ALA A 151 -10.01 -8.42 9.08
N GLU A 152 -10.19 -9.23 10.12
CA GLU A 152 -11.46 -9.36 10.86
C GLU A 152 -11.45 -8.37 12.03
N LEU A 153 -12.36 -7.41 11.98
CA LEU A 153 -12.46 -6.30 12.92
C LEU A 153 -13.74 -6.44 13.73
N THR A 154 -13.64 -6.36 15.06
CA THR A 154 -14.81 -6.26 15.94
C THR A 154 -14.89 -4.85 16.49
N LEU A 155 -15.99 -4.16 16.20
CA LEU A 155 -16.27 -2.83 16.71
C LEU A 155 -16.76 -2.89 18.16
N ALA A 156 -16.69 -1.77 18.86
CA ALA A 156 -17.19 -1.63 20.22
C ALA A 156 -18.69 -1.94 20.35
N SER A 157 -19.45 -1.80 19.27
CA SER A 157 -20.87 -2.20 19.17
C SER A 157 -21.09 -3.72 19.14
N GLY A 158 -20.02 -4.52 19.01
CA GLY A 158 -20.09 -5.94 18.73
C GLY A 158 -20.22 -6.28 17.24
N GLU A 159 -20.40 -5.29 16.38
CA GLU A 159 -20.44 -5.50 14.92
C GLU A 159 -19.10 -6.03 14.42
N LYS A 160 -19.15 -7.12 13.65
CA LYS A 160 -17.99 -7.67 12.95
C LYS A 160 -17.91 -7.12 11.53
N ARG A 161 -16.73 -6.66 11.12
CA ARG A 161 -16.42 -6.22 9.76
C ARG A 161 -15.19 -6.93 9.24
N THR A 162 -15.27 -7.38 8.00
CA THR A 162 -14.15 -8.00 7.30
C THR A 162 -13.66 -7.08 6.20
N GLU A 163 -12.36 -6.80 6.19
CA GLU A 163 -11.73 -5.98 5.15
C GLU A 163 -10.50 -6.69 4.58
N VAL A 164 -10.12 -6.32 3.37
CA VAL A 164 -8.93 -6.85 2.68
C VAL A 164 -7.95 -5.72 2.42
N PHE A 165 -6.67 -5.99 2.64
CA PHE A 165 -5.57 -5.09 2.34
C PHE A 165 -4.42 -5.82 1.65
N ILE A 166 -3.50 -5.04 1.06
CA ILE A 166 -2.37 -5.56 0.29
C ILE A 166 -1.04 -5.30 1.02
N HIS A 167 -0.85 -4.06 1.45
CA HIS A 167 0.46 -3.56 1.81
C HIS A 167 0.54 -3.13 3.27
N SER A 168 -0.43 -2.35 3.76
CA SER A 168 -0.36 -1.80 5.10
C SER A 168 -1.67 -1.82 5.87
N LEU A 169 -1.56 -2.01 7.18
CA LEU A 169 -2.63 -1.81 8.15
C LEU A 169 -2.05 -0.97 9.30
N GLU A 170 -2.61 0.22 9.50
CA GLU A 170 -2.22 1.16 10.54
C GLU A 170 -3.25 1.13 11.67
N LEU A 171 -2.82 1.16 12.94
CA LEU A 171 -3.68 1.13 14.11
C LEU A 171 -3.30 2.23 15.11
N GLY A 172 -4.31 2.82 15.74
CA GLY A 172 -4.13 3.76 16.84
C GLY A 172 -3.84 5.17 16.31
N HIS A 173 -2.80 5.81 16.85
CA HIS A 173 -2.48 7.19 16.51
C HIS A 173 -2.17 7.38 15.02
N THR A 174 -1.47 6.44 14.36
CA THR A 174 -1.18 6.52 12.92
C THR A 174 -2.45 6.57 12.07
N ALA A 175 -3.39 5.64 12.30
CA ALA A 175 -4.69 5.63 11.64
C ALA A 175 -5.55 6.85 12.03
N GLY A 176 -5.51 7.27 13.30
CA GLY A 176 -6.24 8.43 13.80
C GLY A 176 -5.81 9.73 13.13
N THR A 177 -4.50 9.97 13.03
CA THR A 177 -3.93 11.13 12.33
C THR A 177 -4.32 11.13 10.85
N ARG A 178 -4.38 9.95 10.21
CA ARG A 178 -4.86 9.84 8.84
C ARG A 178 -6.34 10.18 8.71
N ALA A 179 -7.17 9.78 9.68
CA ALA A 179 -8.59 10.13 9.73
C ALA A 179 -8.78 11.65 9.77
N ILE A 180 -8.02 12.31 10.63
CA ILE A 180 -8.04 13.76 10.79
C ILE A 180 -7.61 14.45 9.48
N LYS A 181 -6.51 13.99 8.87
CA LYS A 181 -6.04 14.53 7.57
C LYS A 181 -7.08 14.35 6.46
N ALA A 182 -7.76 13.20 6.43
CA ALA A 182 -8.82 12.90 5.46
C ALA A 182 -10.06 13.83 5.61
N MET A 183 -10.30 14.41 6.79
CA MET A 183 -11.39 15.38 7.00
C MET A 183 -11.13 16.74 6.32
N GLY A 184 -9.88 17.02 5.92
CA GLY A 184 -9.54 18.26 5.21
C GLY A 184 -9.99 19.53 5.93
N ALA A 185 -10.65 20.43 5.21
CA ALA A 185 -11.15 21.70 5.75
C ALA A 185 -12.16 21.53 6.90
N ALA A 186 -12.84 20.38 7.00
CA ALA A 186 -13.76 20.11 8.10
C ALA A 186 -13.03 19.98 9.43
N SER A 187 -11.80 19.44 9.43
CA SER A 187 -10.98 19.29 10.65
C SER A 187 -10.79 20.63 11.37
N LYS A 188 -10.49 21.69 10.61
CA LYS A 188 -10.35 23.06 11.14
C LYS A 188 -11.66 23.61 11.69
N ARG A 189 -12.79 23.33 11.04
CA ARG A 189 -14.13 23.76 11.49
C ARG A 189 -14.54 23.11 12.82
N PHE A 190 -14.09 21.88 13.07
CA PHE A 190 -14.33 21.18 14.34
C PHE A 190 -13.26 21.50 15.41
N GLY A 191 -12.36 22.45 15.17
CA GLY A 191 -11.27 22.77 16.09
C GLY A 191 -10.24 21.64 16.25
N ILE A 192 -10.22 20.69 15.33
CA ILE A 192 -9.25 19.59 15.26
C ILE A 192 -8.10 20.06 14.36
N ASP A 193 -7.40 21.12 14.77
CA ASP A 193 -6.22 21.63 14.04
C ASP A 193 -4.93 21.20 14.78
N GLY A 194 -3.94 20.73 14.00
CA GLY A 194 -2.64 20.27 14.50
C GLY A 194 -2.53 18.77 14.84
N ASP A 195 -1.29 18.35 15.12
CA ASP A 195 -0.99 16.99 15.59
C ASP A 195 -1.58 16.80 17.00
N ARG A 196 -2.64 16.00 17.09
CA ARG A 196 -3.19 15.59 18.38
C ARG A 196 -2.14 14.74 19.09
N GLU A 197 -2.04 14.94 20.39
CA GLU A 197 -1.21 14.08 21.20
C GLU A 197 -1.65 12.62 21.05
N ALA A 198 -0.66 11.75 20.81
CA ALA A 198 -0.90 10.32 20.66
C ALA A 198 -1.44 9.73 21.95
N VAL A 199 -2.72 9.33 21.96
CA VAL A 199 -3.35 8.70 23.12
C VAL A 199 -2.81 7.27 23.25
N PRO A 200 -2.18 6.91 24.37
CA PRO A 200 -1.71 5.54 24.56
C PRO A 200 -2.87 4.60 24.86
N LEU A 201 -2.80 3.43 24.24
CA LEU A 201 -3.79 2.38 24.22
C LEU A 201 -3.23 1.18 24.97
N ASN A 202 -4.01 0.63 25.91
CA ASN A 202 -3.67 -0.63 26.53
C ASN A 202 -4.12 -1.75 25.58
N LEU A 203 -3.17 -2.47 25.01
CA LEU A 203 -3.40 -3.49 23.98
C LEU A 203 -2.92 -4.85 24.47
N GLU A 204 -3.76 -5.87 24.31
CA GLU A 204 -3.33 -7.27 24.32
C GLU A 204 -2.99 -7.66 22.89
N MET A 205 -1.79 -8.20 22.70
CA MET A 205 -1.26 -8.57 21.40
C MET A 205 -0.90 -10.05 21.41
N VAL A 206 -1.41 -10.78 20.42
CA VAL A 206 -1.06 -12.17 20.17
C VAL A 206 -0.56 -12.26 18.74
N TYR A 207 0.70 -12.66 18.56
CA TYR A 207 1.28 -12.75 17.23
C TYR A 207 2.21 -13.95 17.14
N ASN A 208 2.31 -14.50 15.93
CA ASN A 208 3.23 -15.59 15.64
C ASN A 208 4.47 -15.00 14.96
N ARG A 209 5.58 -14.99 15.70
CA ARG A 209 6.88 -14.46 15.26
C ARG A 209 7.55 -15.46 14.34
N VAL A 210 7.96 -14.98 13.17
CA VAL A 210 8.74 -15.74 12.19
C VAL A 210 10.21 -15.40 12.36
N VAL A 211 11.05 -16.40 12.59
CA VAL A 211 12.51 -16.26 12.61
C VAL A 211 13.12 -16.83 11.32
N ILE A 212 14.32 -16.37 10.96
CA ILE A 212 15.03 -16.74 9.72
C ILE A 212 15.18 -18.27 9.56
N SER A 213 15.22 -19.02 10.67
CA SER A 213 15.26 -20.50 10.66
C SER A 213 13.95 -21.17 10.23
N GLY A 214 12.90 -20.41 9.91
CA GLY A 214 11.56 -20.92 9.58
C GLY A 214 10.76 -21.43 10.78
N ARG A 215 11.33 -21.38 11.99
CA ARG A 215 10.60 -21.67 13.23
C ARG A 215 9.63 -20.52 13.52
N SER A 216 8.46 -20.86 14.05
CA SER A 216 7.46 -19.87 14.43
C SER A 216 7.18 -19.95 15.93
N GLN A 217 7.12 -18.79 16.60
CA GLN A 217 6.85 -18.71 18.04
C GLN A 217 5.62 -17.84 18.30
N TRP A 218 4.62 -18.41 18.96
CA TRP A 218 3.48 -17.67 19.45
C TRP A 218 3.87 -16.83 20.67
N ILE A 219 3.64 -15.53 20.59
CA ILE A 219 3.91 -14.56 21.64
C ILE A 219 2.59 -13.90 22.02
N LYS A 220 2.33 -13.81 23.32
CA LYS A 220 1.19 -13.10 23.92
C LYS A 220 1.70 -12.10 24.93
N GLU A 221 1.43 -10.81 24.71
CA GLU A 221 1.95 -9.71 25.54
C GLU A 221 0.89 -8.62 25.70
N ASN A 222 0.93 -7.93 26.84
CA ASN A 222 0.16 -6.71 27.06
C ASN A 222 1.10 -5.51 26.98
N LYS A 223 0.76 -4.54 26.13
CA LYS A 223 1.60 -3.35 25.88
C LYS A 223 0.76 -2.09 25.91
N VAL A 224 1.39 -0.99 26.31
CA VAL A 224 0.80 0.34 26.22
C VAL A 224 1.38 1.01 24.97
N CYS A 225 0.62 1.06 23.89
CA CYS A 225 1.09 1.54 22.59
C CYS A 225 0.34 2.79 22.14
N THR A 226 1.01 3.73 21.49
CA THR A 226 0.34 4.78 20.73
C THR A 226 -0.13 4.29 19.37
N SER A 227 0.64 3.40 18.74
CA SER A 227 0.32 2.80 17.46
C SER A 227 0.88 1.40 17.29
N VAL A 228 0.21 0.64 16.44
CA VAL A 228 0.65 -0.66 15.94
C VAL A 228 0.46 -0.65 14.43
N ASN A 229 1.50 -0.96 13.66
CA ASN A 229 1.42 -0.97 12.21
C ASN A 229 1.91 -2.30 11.65
N LEU A 230 1.23 -2.79 10.62
CA LEU A 230 1.62 -3.94 9.85
C LEU A 230 1.92 -3.48 8.44
N ILE A 231 3.11 -3.80 7.96
CA ILE A 231 3.56 -3.48 6.61
C ILE A 231 4.11 -4.76 6.00
N LYS A 232 3.91 -4.98 4.70
CA LYS A 232 4.53 -6.11 4.01
C LYS A 232 6.06 -6.06 4.18
N ALA A 233 6.66 -7.14 4.68
CA ALA A 233 8.05 -7.12 5.14
C ALA A 233 9.10 -7.08 4.01
N CYS A 234 8.70 -7.27 2.75
CA CYS A 234 9.60 -7.36 1.61
C CYS A 234 10.26 -6.00 1.33
N LYS A 235 11.47 -5.81 1.85
CA LYS A 235 12.29 -4.61 1.61
C LYS A 235 13.43 -4.86 0.62
N ASN A 236 13.87 -6.11 0.48
CA ASN A 236 15.00 -6.48 -0.38
C ASN A 236 14.65 -7.71 -1.26
N PRO A 237 15.25 -7.82 -2.46
CA PRO A 237 15.06 -8.98 -3.35
C PRO A 237 15.44 -10.31 -2.70
N GLU A 238 16.44 -10.33 -1.83
CA GLU A 238 16.90 -11.54 -1.13
C GLU A 238 15.83 -12.14 -0.18
N GLU A 239 14.87 -11.32 0.27
CA GLU A 239 13.79 -11.76 1.16
C GLU A 239 12.60 -12.36 0.40
N LEU A 240 12.52 -12.17 -0.92
CA LEU A 240 11.45 -12.76 -1.77
C LEU A 240 11.57 -14.29 -1.85
N ASP A 241 12.77 -14.84 -1.70
CA ASP A 241 13.03 -16.29 -1.76
C ASP A 241 12.57 -17.02 -0.48
N SER A 242 12.22 -16.26 0.57
CA SER A 242 11.62 -16.86 1.77
C SER A 242 10.20 -17.34 1.46
N LYS A 243 9.95 -18.65 1.69
CA LYS A 243 8.73 -19.41 1.35
C LYS A 243 7.37 -18.81 1.77
N MET A 244 7.36 -17.71 2.53
CA MET A 244 6.15 -16.99 2.94
C MET A 244 6.43 -15.48 2.98
N GLU A 245 5.65 -14.71 2.21
CA GLU A 245 5.57 -13.26 2.44
C GLU A 245 5.03 -13.04 3.86
N CYS A 246 5.83 -12.42 4.72
CA CYS A 246 5.43 -12.09 6.09
C CYS A 246 5.10 -10.59 6.23
N LEU A 247 4.45 -10.24 7.33
CA LEU A 247 4.23 -8.86 7.72
C LEU A 247 5.32 -8.43 8.71
N GLN A 248 5.79 -7.21 8.56
CA GLN A 248 6.55 -6.50 9.58
C GLN A 248 5.56 -5.82 10.52
N LEU A 249 5.51 -6.30 11.76
CA LEU A 249 4.79 -5.68 12.86
C LEU A 249 5.69 -4.64 13.53
N THR A 250 5.29 -3.37 13.50
CA THR A 250 5.95 -2.27 14.20
C THR A 250 5.05 -1.76 15.33
N MET A 251 5.54 -1.79 16.56
CA MET A 251 4.84 -1.32 17.75
C MET A 251 5.51 -0.07 18.29
N THR A 252 4.73 0.97 18.59
CA THR A 252 5.22 2.20 19.22
C THR A 252 4.73 2.25 20.65
N GLU A 253 5.57 1.76 21.56
CA GLU A 253 5.29 1.54 22.98
C GLU A 253 5.59 2.79 23.82
N VAL A 254 4.79 3.02 24.87
CA VAL A 254 4.97 4.12 25.83
C VAL A 254 5.58 3.56 27.11
N LEU A 255 6.85 3.86 27.36
CA LEU A 255 7.57 3.36 28.54
C LEU A 255 7.39 4.26 29.78
N LYS A 256 7.19 5.56 29.59
CA LYS A 256 7.04 6.53 30.69
C LYS A 256 6.12 7.68 30.30
N ARG A 257 5.21 8.04 31.22
CA ARG A 257 4.41 9.27 31.17
C ARG A 257 4.84 10.22 32.29
N GLN A 258 5.01 11.50 32.00
CA GLN A 258 5.15 12.51 33.06
C GLN A 258 3.80 13.10 33.38
N ASN A 259 3.40 13.04 34.66
CA ASN A 259 2.23 13.75 35.16
C ASN A 259 2.64 15.19 35.50
N GLY A 260 2.73 16.05 34.49
CA GLY A 260 2.95 17.48 34.72
C GLY A 260 1.66 18.15 35.18
N LYS A 261 1.73 19.06 36.15
CA LYS A 261 0.59 19.88 36.62
C LYS A 261 -0.02 20.81 35.56
N SER A 262 0.34 20.65 34.27
CA SER A 262 -0.21 21.39 33.14
C SER A 262 -1.09 20.46 32.29
N LYS A 263 -2.11 21.02 31.63
CA LYS A 263 -3.14 20.29 30.85
C LYS A 263 -2.63 19.45 29.67
N LYS A 264 -1.31 19.30 29.45
CA LYS A 264 -0.71 18.53 28.35
C LYS A 264 0.31 17.52 28.91
N SER A 265 -0.09 16.25 28.94
CA SER A 265 0.66 15.13 29.53
C SER A 265 1.47 14.38 28.46
N TYR A 266 2.58 14.95 28.00
CA TYR A 266 3.41 14.37 26.92
C TYR A 266 3.93 12.95 27.20
N ASN A 267 3.83 12.05 26.21
CA ASN A 267 4.55 10.77 26.19
C ASN A 267 6.05 11.02 25.98
N GLN A 268 6.85 10.96 27.04
CA GLN A 268 8.26 11.37 26.98
C GLN A 268 9.21 10.29 26.48
N GLN A 269 8.86 9.02 26.66
CA GLN A 269 9.70 7.90 26.23
C GLN A 269 8.87 6.92 25.42
N LEU A 270 9.06 7.00 24.09
CA LEU A 270 8.53 6.04 23.14
C LEU A 270 9.63 5.04 22.77
N THR A 271 9.25 3.78 22.59
CA THR A 271 10.16 2.75 22.06
C THR A 271 9.49 2.08 20.89
N MET A 272 10.26 1.89 19.82
CA MET A 272 9.79 1.24 18.60
C MET A 272 10.36 -0.17 18.54
N THR A 273 9.47 -1.17 18.46
CA THR A 273 9.86 -2.58 18.31
C THR A 273 9.35 -3.10 16.98
N GLU A 274 10.18 -3.86 16.26
CA GLU A 274 9.86 -4.42 14.94
C GLU A 274 10.04 -5.95 14.95
N VAL A 275 9.04 -6.67 14.45
CA VAL A 275 9.03 -8.13 14.43
C VAL A 275 8.40 -8.64 13.13
N LYS A 276 9.01 -9.64 12.49
CA LYS A 276 8.39 -10.34 11.35
C LYS A 276 7.37 -11.38 11.85
N VAL A 277 6.16 -11.36 11.30
CA VAL A 277 5.00 -12.14 11.75
C VAL A 277 4.16 -12.64 10.58
N ASP A 278 3.45 -13.76 10.75
CA ASP A 278 2.50 -14.30 9.76
C ASP A 278 1.03 -14.16 10.19
N LYS A 279 0.76 -14.21 11.50
CA LYS A 279 -0.54 -14.06 12.14
C LYS A 279 -0.45 -13.07 13.27
N VAL A 280 -1.44 -12.19 13.35
CA VAL A 280 -1.49 -11.13 14.35
C VAL A 280 -2.92 -10.94 14.82
N HIS A 281 -3.07 -10.75 16.12
CA HIS A 281 -4.30 -10.42 16.78
C HIS A 281 -4.00 -9.30 17.78
N VAL A 282 -4.75 -8.21 17.68
CA VAL A 282 -4.65 -7.04 18.56
C VAL A 282 -6.02 -6.78 19.14
N SER A 283 -6.11 -6.69 20.46
CA SER A 283 -7.34 -6.34 21.17
C SER A 283 -7.07 -5.22 22.16
N GLY A 284 -8.04 -4.32 22.32
CA GLY A 284 -8.01 -3.32 23.37
C GLY A 284 -8.37 -3.95 24.69
N THR A 285 -7.62 -3.69 25.76
CA THR A 285 -7.96 -4.18 27.09
C THR A 285 -9.00 -3.27 27.75
N GLY A 286 -9.95 -3.86 28.46
CA GLY A 286 -11.10 -3.15 29.02
C GLY A 286 -11.96 -2.51 27.93
N ASN A 287 -12.27 -1.22 28.07
CA ASN A 287 -13.07 -0.47 27.09
C ASN A 287 -12.20 0.27 26.05
N THR A 288 -10.92 -0.10 25.92
CA THR A 288 -10.01 0.54 24.98
C THR A 288 -10.44 0.22 23.56
N THR A 289 -10.60 1.26 22.74
CA THR A 289 -10.84 1.13 21.30
C THR A 289 -9.83 1.94 20.52
N PHE A 290 -9.64 1.60 19.26
CA PHE A 290 -8.65 2.23 18.40
C PHE A 290 -9.17 2.43 16.98
N ALA A 291 -8.52 3.32 16.25
CA ALA A 291 -8.74 3.49 14.82
C ALA A 291 -7.90 2.49 14.04
N VAL A 292 -8.40 2.02 12.88
CA VAL A 292 -7.69 1.17 11.94
C VAL A 292 -7.78 1.78 10.54
N CYS A 293 -6.68 1.86 9.80
CA CYS A 293 -6.66 2.25 8.40
C CYS A 293 -5.98 1.18 7.54
N LEU A 294 -6.59 0.83 6.41
CA LEU A 294 -6.08 -0.19 5.48
C LEU A 294 -5.54 0.44 4.19
N ASP A 295 -4.35 0.03 3.75
CA ASP A 295 -3.65 0.49 2.55
C ASP A 295 -3.61 2.02 2.39
N GLN A 296 -3.55 2.72 3.53
CA GLN A 296 -3.61 4.18 3.60
C GLN A 296 -4.79 4.77 2.81
N ASP A 297 -5.90 4.03 2.73
CA ASP A 297 -7.10 4.45 2.05
C ASP A 297 -7.94 5.32 3.00
N GLU A 298 -8.01 6.62 2.71
CA GLU A 298 -8.74 7.61 3.50
C GLU A 298 -10.23 7.27 3.65
N LYS A 299 -10.78 6.47 2.73
CA LYS A 299 -12.17 5.97 2.80
C LYS A 299 -12.31 4.65 3.56
N LYS A 300 -11.21 4.06 4.00
CA LYS A 300 -11.17 2.79 4.75
C LYS A 300 -10.46 3.00 6.08
N ILE A 301 -10.98 3.97 6.83
CA ILE A 301 -10.62 4.22 8.20
C ILE A 301 -11.82 3.84 9.06
N LEU A 302 -11.61 2.89 9.96
CA LEU A 302 -12.62 2.40 10.89
C LEU A 302 -12.26 2.90 12.28
N GLN A 303 -13.25 3.52 12.94
CA GLN A 303 -13.12 3.99 14.32
C GLN A 303 -13.76 3.00 15.28
N SER A 304 -13.49 3.14 16.57
CA SER A 304 -14.09 2.34 17.63
C SER A 304 -13.90 0.82 17.45
N VAL A 305 -12.74 0.41 16.91
CA VAL A 305 -12.37 -1.00 16.80
C VAL A 305 -11.87 -1.48 18.16
N ALA A 306 -12.44 -2.56 18.67
CA ALA A 306 -12.02 -3.20 19.93
C ALA A 306 -11.06 -4.38 19.67
N ARG A 307 -11.21 -5.06 18.51
CA ARG A 307 -10.42 -6.23 18.13
C ARG A 307 -10.07 -6.19 16.65
N CYS A 308 -8.84 -6.55 16.31
CA CYS A 308 -8.33 -6.69 14.95
C CYS A 308 -7.56 -8.00 14.82
N GLU A 309 -7.97 -8.88 13.91
CA GLU A 309 -7.31 -10.15 13.63
C GLU A 309 -6.90 -10.22 12.16
N ILE A 310 -5.62 -10.45 11.90
CA ILE A 310 -5.02 -10.48 10.57
C ILE A 310 -4.66 -11.91 10.19
N LYS A 311 -5.09 -12.31 8.99
CA LYS A 311 -4.79 -13.60 8.37
C LYS A 311 -4.45 -13.43 6.90
N VAL A 312 -3.71 -14.37 6.34
CA VAL A 312 -3.48 -14.47 4.90
C VAL A 312 -4.79 -14.87 4.21
N CYS A 313 -5.09 -14.28 3.05
CA CYS A 313 -6.24 -14.68 2.23
C CYS A 313 -5.95 -15.99 1.48
N TYR A 314 -6.89 -16.94 1.58
CA TYR A 314 -6.91 -18.17 0.79
C TYR A 314 -7.92 -18.06 -0.35
N LYS A 315 -7.71 -18.83 -1.42
CA LYS A 315 -8.73 -18.96 -2.47
C LYS A 315 -9.96 -19.63 -1.86
N PRO A 316 -11.18 -19.12 -2.13
CA PRO A 316 -12.39 -19.79 -1.66
C PRO A 316 -12.46 -21.20 -2.28
N ASP A 317 -12.76 -22.20 -1.45
CA ASP A 317 -12.79 -23.61 -1.86
C ASP A 317 -13.85 -23.85 -2.94
N SER A 318 -13.42 -23.79 -4.19
CA SER A 318 -14.07 -24.38 -5.36
C SER A 318 -13.00 -25.22 -6.05
N SER A 319 -12.89 -26.47 -5.61
CA SER A 319 -11.98 -27.49 -6.16
C SER A 319 -12.40 -27.92 -7.58
N ALA A 320 -12.43 -26.98 -8.53
CA ALA A 320 -12.54 -27.28 -9.96
C ALA A 320 -11.18 -27.20 -10.67
N ASP A 321 -10.16 -26.59 -10.04
CA ASP A 321 -8.82 -26.43 -10.62
C ASP A 321 -8.00 -27.73 -10.68
N TRP A 322 -8.46 -28.84 -10.08
CA TRP A 322 -7.78 -30.13 -10.26
C TRP A 322 -8.06 -30.75 -11.64
N HIS A 323 -9.21 -30.46 -12.25
CA HIS A 323 -9.57 -31.01 -13.56
C HIS A 323 -8.88 -30.30 -14.73
N LEU A 324 -8.44 -29.05 -14.57
CA LEU A 324 -7.75 -28.30 -15.63
C LEU A 324 -6.25 -28.61 -15.73
N ARG A 325 -5.69 -29.42 -14.82
CA ARG A 325 -4.31 -29.94 -14.95
C ARG A 325 -4.13 -30.99 -16.07
N LYS A 326 -5.19 -31.38 -16.77
CA LYS A 326 -5.16 -32.39 -17.84
C LYS A 326 -5.10 -31.83 -19.27
N LEU A 327 -4.70 -30.56 -19.47
CA LEU A 327 -4.29 -30.09 -20.79
C LEU A 327 -2.76 -29.89 -20.80
N PRO A 328 -1.98 -30.75 -21.47
CA PRO A 328 -0.56 -30.50 -21.66
C PRO A 328 -0.45 -29.42 -22.74
N THR A 329 -0.43 -28.16 -22.33
CA THR A 329 -0.16 -27.06 -23.27
C THR A 329 0.93 -26.17 -22.68
N SER A 330 2.10 -26.32 -23.30
CA SER A 330 3.31 -25.53 -23.17
C SER A 330 4.08 -25.66 -21.85
N ALA A 331 5.30 -26.19 -21.98
CA ALA A 331 6.34 -26.07 -20.98
C ALA A 331 6.66 -24.58 -20.78
N GLN A 332 6.05 -23.93 -19.79
CA GLN A 332 6.56 -22.71 -19.18
C GLN A 332 5.80 -22.38 -17.89
N ILE A 333 6.57 -22.43 -16.79
CA ILE A 333 6.28 -21.89 -15.45
C ILE A 333 5.29 -22.72 -14.61
N GLN A 334 5.82 -23.79 -14.03
CA GLN A 334 5.34 -24.29 -12.74
C GLN A 334 5.44 -23.13 -11.73
N PRO A 335 4.38 -22.81 -10.94
CA PRO A 335 4.47 -21.73 -9.97
C PRO A 335 5.64 -22.02 -9.03
N LEU A 336 6.52 -21.03 -8.85
CA LEU A 336 7.78 -21.15 -8.11
C LEU A 336 7.58 -21.70 -6.68
N ASN A 337 6.36 -21.56 -6.12
CA ASN A 337 5.99 -22.12 -4.83
C ASN A 337 4.56 -22.71 -4.85
N PRO A 338 4.35 -23.98 -4.44
CA PRO A 338 3.04 -24.63 -4.40
C PRO A 338 2.07 -24.00 -3.37
N THR A 339 2.58 -23.23 -2.41
CA THR A 339 1.79 -22.50 -1.42
C THR A 339 0.92 -21.41 -2.06
N PHE A 340 1.42 -20.67 -3.06
CA PHE A 340 0.63 -19.66 -3.80
C PHE A 340 -0.55 -20.27 -4.58
N CYS A 341 -0.56 -21.59 -4.82
CA CYS A 341 -1.71 -22.23 -5.45
C CYS A 341 -2.96 -22.15 -4.57
N SER A 342 -2.80 -22.16 -3.23
CA SER A 342 -3.89 -22.04 -2.25
C SER A 342 -4.20 -20.61 -1.83
N LEU A 343 -3.26 -19.67 -2.03
CA LEU A 343 -3.42 -18.29 -1.57
C LEU A 343 -4.18 -17.45 -2.58
N LEU A 344 -4.97 -16.51 -2.08
CA LEU A 344 -5.61 -15.49 -2.90
C LEU A 344 -4.66 -14.29 -3.07
N CYS A 345 -4.11 -14.16 -4.27
CA CYS A 345 -3.24 -13.06 -4.66
C CYS A 345 -3.92 -12.18 -5.71
N LEU A 346 -3.63 -10.88 -5.72
CA LEU A 346 -3.96 -9.98 -6.81
C LEU A 346 -2.95 -10.19 -7.95
N PRO A 347 -3.36 -10.67 -9.14
CA PRO A 347 -2.44 -10.88 -10.25
C PRO A 347 -2.19 -9.55 -10.97
N ILE A 348 -0.94 -9.09 -10.98
CA ILE A 348 -0.52 -7.91 -11.74
C ILE A 348 0.31 -8.38 -12.93
N VAL A 349 -0.07 -7.96 -14.13
CA VAL A 349 0.61 -8.33 -15.36
C VAL A 349 1.91 -7.54 -15.48
N THR A 350 3.01 -8.25 -15.71
CA THR A 350 4.39 -7.76 -15.79
C THR A 350 5.12 -8.43 -16.98
N PHE A 351 6.35 -8.01 -17.32
CA PHE A 351 7.09 -8.52 -18.48
C PHE A 351 7.85 -9.79 -18.16
N SER A 352 8.66 -9.75 -17.12
CA SER A 352 9.54 -10.83 -16.72
C SER A 352 8.82 -11.79 -15.76
N GLY A 353 7.77 -11.31 -15.07
CA GLY A 353 7.20 -12.01 -13.92
C GLY A 353 8.16 -11.97 -12.74
N ALA A 354 7.84 -12.67 -11.65
CA ALA A 354 8.80 -12.92 -10.59
C ALA A 354 9.95 -13.77 -11.16
N LEU A 355 11.17 -13.24 -11.10
CA LEU A 355 12.36 -14.04 -11.42
C LEU A 355 12.48 -15.23 -10.44
N PRO A 356 12.96 -16.40 -10.91
CA PRO A 356 13.15 -17.58 -10.08
C PRO A 356 14.24 -17.44 -9.03
#